data_AF-A0A5N0I558-F1
#
_entry.id   AF-A0A5N0I558-F1
#
_cell.length_a   1.000
_cell.length_b   1.000
_cell.length_c   1.000
_cell.angle_alpha   90.00
_cell.angle_beta   90.00
_cell.angle_gamma   90.00
#
_symmetry.space_group_name_H-M   'P 1'
#
loop_
_entity.id
_entity.type
_entity.pdbx_description
1 polymer ?
#
loop_
_entity_poly.entity_id
_entity_poly.type
_entity_poly.pdbx_seq_one_letter_code
_entity_poly.pdbx_strand_id
1 'polypeptide(L)'
;MLHTVRTTLATAGIAVALAAAPTAPFIASAYAEGESWDMTAAFGSGPEAPPEAPAPQEAPPPPEDAPEAPEELPPPPEDAPPAPEAPPAPRAYSVNWDAIAQCESGGNWSISTGNGYFGGLQFTPSTWRANGGSGSAANASREEQIRVAENVLRTQGIGAWPVCGRRG
;
A
#
# COMPACT_ATOMS: atom_id res chain seq x y z
N MET A 1 -30.98 56.32 -31.02
CA MET A 1 -31.69 55.71 -32.15
C MET A 1 -30.79 54.64 -32.75
N LEU A 2 -31.32 53.42 -32.89
CA LEU A 2 -30.86 52.28 -33.73
C LEU A 2 -29.50 51.62 -33.36
N HIS A 3 -29.55 50.43 -32.76
CA HIS A 3 -29.36 49.12 -33.42
C HIS A 3 -27.98 49.02 -34.11
N THR A 4 -27.06 48.16 -33.66
CA THR A 4 -26.93 46.81 -34.26
C THR A 4 -25.96 45.95 -33.45
N VAL A 5 -26.49 44.82 -32.96
CA VAL A 5 -25.75 43.66 -32.45
C VAL A 5 -25.12 42.94 -33.65
N ARG A 6 -23.82 42.69 -33.64
CA ARG A 6 -23.16 41.73 -34.57
C ARG A 6 -22.31 40.74 -33.80
N THR A 7 -23.02 39.83 -33.13
CA THR A 7 -22.51 38.56 -32.63
C THR A 7 -22.04 37.73 -33.83
N THR A 8 -20.72 37.49 -33.93
CA THR A 8 -20.18 36.53 -34.91
C THR A 8 -19.72 35.31 -34.13
N LEU A 9 -20.63 34.37 -33.89
CA LEU A 9 -20.32 33.04 -33.37
C LEU A 9 -19.79 32.21 -34.54
N ALA A 10 -18.48 31.97 -34.54
CA ALA A 10 -17.85 30.98 -35.43
C ALA A 10 -18.04 29.60 -34.81
N THR A 11 -19.01 28.85 -35.32
CA THR A 11 -19.28 27.46 -34.94
C THR A 11 -18.19 26.57 -35.55
N ALA A 12 -17.17 26.21 -34.76
CA ALA A 12 -16.21 25.18 -35.15
C ALA A 12 -16.89 23.81 -35.01
N GLY A 13 -17.28 23.21 -36.14
CA GLY A 13 -17.80 21.86 -36.20
C GLY A 13 -16.72 20.84 -35.83
N ILE A 14 -16.94 20.10 -34.75
CA ILE A 14 -16.12 18.96 -34.36
C ILE A 14 -16.58 17.76 -35.18
N ALA A 15 -15.77 17.34 -36.15
CA ALA A 15 -15.93 16.06 -36.82
C ALA A 15 -15.40 14.95 -35.90
N VAL A 16 -16.31 14.17 -35.30
CA VAL A 16 -15.95 12.94 -34.59
C VAL A 16 -15.74 11.85 -35.65
N ALA A 17 -14.48 11.54 -35.94
CA ALA A 17 -14.13 10.34 -36.68
C ALA A 17 -14.21 9.14 -35.73
N LEU A 18 -15.25 8.30 -35.90
CA LEU A 18 -15.32 6.97 -35.30
C LEU A 18 -14.24 6.09 -35.94
N ALA A 19 -13.14 5.84 -35.23
CA ALA A 19 -12.21 4.78 -35.56
C ALA A 19 -12.77 3.44 -35.07
N ALA A 20 -13.22 2.60 -36.00
CA ALA A 20 -13.52 1.20 -35.74
C ALA A 20 -12.21 0.44 -35.46
N ALA A 21 -12.07 -0.11 -34.26
CA ALA A 21 -11.00 -1.04 -33.93
C ALA A 21 -11.34 -2.45 -34.46
N PRO A 22 -10.37 -3.19 -35.04
CA PRO A 22 -10.61 -4.57 -35.49
C PRO A 22 -10.74 -5.52 -34.30
N THR A 23 -11.85 -6.26 -34.27
CA THR A 23 -12.05 -7.41 -33.40
C THR A 23 -11.09 -8.53 -33.82
N ALA A 24 -10.06 -8.80 -33.02
CA ALA A 24 -9.25 -9.99 -33.17
C ALA A 24 -10.02 -11.23 -32.64
N PRO A 25 -9.92 -12.39 -33.31
CA PRO A 25 -10.61 -13.61 -32.89
C PRO A 25 -9.94 -14.24 -31.66
N PHE A 26 -10.76 -14.59 -30.67
CA PHE A 26 -10.42 -15.51 -29.59
C PHE A 26 -10.02 -16.86 -30.20
N ILE A 27 -8.74 -17.21 -30.14
CA ILE A 27 -8.29 -18.57 -30.41
C ILE A 27 -8.69 -19.41 -29.19
N ALA A 28 -9.70 -20.27 -29.39
CA ALA A 28 -10.04 -21.34 -28.47
C ALA A 28 -8.90 -22.38 -28.48
N SER A 29 -8.14 -22.44 -27.39
CA SER A 29 -7.32 -23.62 -27.12
C SER A 29 -8.20 -24.71 -26.53
N ALA A 30 -8.27 -25.80 -27.26
CA ALA A 30 -8.98 -27.02 -26.95
C ALA A 30 -8.51 -27.65 -25.64
N TYR A 31 -9.51 -28.08 -24.89
CA TYR A 31 -9.49 -29.00 -23.77
C TYR A 31 -8.96 -30.35 -24.28
N ALA A 32 -7.80 -30.75 -23.77
CA ALA A 32 -7.31 -32.12 -23.87
C ALA A 32 -7.61 -32.83 -22.55
N GLU A 33 -8.03 -34.07 -22.70
CA GLU A 33 -8.64 -34.93 -21.71
C GLU A 33 -7.59 -35.65 -20.85
N GLY A 34 -8.00 -35.95 -19.62
CA GLY A 34 -7.62 -37.21 -18.96
C GLY A 34 -6.40 -37.17 -18.07
N GLU A 35 -6.58 -36.77 -16.81
CA GLU A 35 -5.94 -37.47 -15.69
C GLU A 35 -6.97 -37.63 -14.57
N SER A 36 -7.33 -38.89 -14.34
CA SER A 36 -8.09 -39.39 -13.21
C SER A 36 -7.50 -38.86 -11.91
N TRP A 37 -8.20 -37.94 -11.26
CA TRP A 37 -7.84 -37.49 -9.93
C TRP A 37 -8.46 -38.49 -8.93
N ASP A 38 -7.60 -39.35 -8.38
CA ASP A 38 -7.92 -40.19 -7.23
C ASP A 38 -8.40 -39.33 -6.06
N MET A 39 -9.72 -39.36 -5.81
CA MET A 39 -10.48 -38.63 -4.80
C MET A 39 -10.15 -38.98 -3.33
N THR A 40 -9.18 -39.85 -3.05
CA THR A 40 -9.06 -40.52 -1.74
C THR A 40 -7.71 -40.34 -1.02
N ALA A 41 -6.80 -39.49 -1.49
CA ALA A 41 -5.46 -39.36 -0.90
C ALA A 41 -5.13 -38.04 -0.17
N ALA A 42 -6.09 -37.13 0.09
CA ALA A 42 -5.74 -35.86 0.76
C ALA A 42 -6.78 -35.32 1.77
N PHE A 43 -7.60 -36.18 2.39
CA PHE A 43 -8.13 -35.85 3.73
C PHE A 43 -7.03 -36.07 4.77
N GLY A 44 -6.00 -35.22 4.70
CA GLY A 44 -4.97 -35.06 5.70
C GLY A 44 -5.24 -33.79 6.50
N SER A 45 -5.59 -33.97 7.77
CA SER A 45 -5.18 -33.08 8.87
C SER A 45 -5.67 -31.62 8.87
N GLY A 46 -6.95 -31.40 9.26
CA GLY A 46 -7.39 -30.23 10.02
C GLY A 46 -7.17 -28.82 9.41
N PRO A 47 -7.67 -27.75 10.06
CA PRO A 47 -7.20 -26.41 9.73
C PRO A 47 -5.74 -26.29 10.18
N GLU A 48 -4.82 -26.07 9.23
CA GLU A 48 -3.51 -25.51 9.55
C GLU A 48 -3.74 -24.23 10.37
N ALA A 49 -3.16 -24.20 11.57
CA ALA A 49 -3.09 -22.98 12.35
C ALA A 49 -2.44 -21.88 11.48
N PRO A 50 -2.90 -20.63 11.55
CA PRO A 50 -2.19 -19.53 10.90
C PRO A 50 -0.71 -19.60 11.31
N PRO A 51 0.25 -19.32 10.41
CA PRO A 51 1.63 -19.21 10.83
C PRO A 51 1.67 -18.24 12.00
N GLU A 52 2.26 -18.68 13.10
CA GLU A 52 2.54 -17.85 14.26
C GLU A 52 3.15 -16.55 13.72
N ALA A 53 2.55 -15.41 14.07
CA ALA A 53 3.12 -14.13 13.68
C ALA A 53 4.62 -14.20 14.03
N PRO A 54 5.54 -13.82 13.12
CA PRO A 54 6.94 -13.78 13.49
C PRO A 54 7.01 -12.96 14.76
N ALA A 55 7.66 -13.53 15.80
CA ALA A 55 7.97 -12.80 17.02
C ALA A 55 8.44 -11.41 16.61
N PRO A 56 8.06 -10.33 17.33
CA PRO A 56 8.59 -9.00 17.03
C PRO A 56 10.09 -9.19 16.89
N GLN A 57 10.61 -8.98 15.68
CA GLN A 57 12.03 -9.17 15.43
C GLN A 57 12.68 -8.26 16.44
N GLU A 58 13.42 -8.85 17.39
CA GLU A 58 14.28 -8.08 18.28
C GLU A 58 15.02 -7.10 17.38
N ALA A 59 14.94 -5.82 17.72
CA ALA A 59 15.65 -4.80 16.97
C ALA A 59 17.08 -5.34 16.76
N PRO A 60 17.63 -5.24 15.52
CA PRO A 60 18.97 -5.72 15.27
C PRO A 60 19.87 -5.16 16.37
N PRO A 61 20.78 -5.98 16.94
CA PRO A 61 21.68 -5.47 17.95
C PRO A 61 22.34 -4.20 17.37
N PRO A 62 22.55 -3.18 18.22
CA PRO A 62 23.26 -2.00 17.76
C PRO A 62 24.53 -2.45 17.03
N PRO A 63 24.89 -1.81 15.91
CA PRO A 63 26.03 -2.25 15.10
C PRO A 63 27.23 -2.43 16.02
N GLU A 64 27.89 -3.58 15.93
CA GLU A 64 28.97 -3.99 16.83
C GLU A 64 30.20 -3.06 16.75
N ASP A 65 30.24 -2.20 15.72
CA ASP A 65 31.22 -1.12 15.51
C ASP A 65 30.70 0.28 15.89
N ALA A 66 29.50 0.41 16.47
CA ALA A 66 29.12 1.65 17.11
C ALA A 66 30.09 1.89 18.27
N PRO A 67 30.70 3.09 18.39
CA PRO A 67 31.50 3.38 19.55
C PRO A 67 30.61 3.20 20.78
N GLU A 68 31.00 2.30 21.69
CA GLU A 68 30.46 2.27 23.04
C GLU A 68 30.42 3.72 23.53
N ALA A 69 29.23 4.21 23.86
CA ALA A 69 29.12 5.49 24.51
C ALA A 69 30.03 5.41 25.75
N PRO A 70 30.99 6.34 25.93
CA PRO A 70 31.90 6.26 27.04
C PRO A 70 31.09 6.15 28.34
N GLU A 71 31.43 5.15 29.15
CA GLU A 71 30.94 5.02 30.52
C GLU A 71 31.12 6.38 31.20
N GLU A 72 29.98 7.02 31.47
CA GLU A 72 29.82 8.35 32.07
C GLU A 72 30.73 9.46 31.47
N LEU A 73 30.15 10.30 30.60
CA LEU A 73 30.74 11.63 30.36
C LEU A 73 30.94 12.32 31.73
N PRO A 74 32.10 12.97 31.97
CA PRO A 74 32.29 13.72 33.20
C PRO A 74 31.13 14.71 33.37
N PRO A 75 30.64 14.94 34.60
CA PRO A 75 29.57 15.89 34.82
C PRO A 75 29.96 17.22 34.18
N PRO A 76 29.02 17.91 33.51
CA PRO A 76 29.30 19.22 32.97
C PRO A 76 29.80 20.13 34.10
N PRO A 77 30.72 21.06 33.82
CA PRO A 77 31.15 22.02 34.84
C PRO A 77 29.90 22.70 35.42
N GLU A 78 29.84 22.82 36.75
CA GLU A 78 28.66 23.23 37.51
C GLU A 78 28.14 24.63 37.12
N ASP A 79 28.93 25.40 36.38
CA ASP A 79 28.63 26.74 35.87
C ASP A 79 28.15 26.77 34.39
N ALA A 80 27.97 25.62 33.73
CA ALA A 80 27.49 25.59 32.34
C ALA A 80 25.96 25.80 32.25
N PRO A 81 25.47 26.60 31.29
CA PRO A 81 24.03 26.64 31.01
C PRO A 81 23.52 25.25 30.59
N PRO A 82 22.29 24.86 30.96
CA PRO A 82 21.75 23.56 30.60
C PRO A 82 21.73 23.41 29.08
N ALA A 83 22.13 22.23 28.60
CA ALA A 83 22.02 21.90 27.19
C ALA A 83 20.56 22.05 26.71
N PRO A 84 20.32 22.48 25.46
CA PRO A 84 18.97 22.50 24.93
C PRO A 84 18.41 21.08 24.94
N GLU A 85 17.22 20.92 25.51
CA GLU A 85 16.50 19.66 25.51
C GLU A 85 16.32 19.20 24.06
N ALA A 86 16.75 17.97 23.77
CA ALA A 86 16.54 17.39 22.45
C ALA A 86 15.03 17.40 22.15
N PRO A 87 14.61 17.74 20.91
CA PRO A 87 13.21 17.66 20.55
C PRO A 87 12.72 16.23 20.81
N PRO A 88 11.46 16.04 21.26
CA PRO A 88 10.91 14.71 21.44
C PRO A 88 11.05 13.95 20.13
N ALA A 89 11.59 12.72 20.19
CA ALA A 89 11.60 11.84 19.05
C ALA A 89 10.19 11.76 18.46
N PRO A 90 10.03 11.74 17.13
CA PRO A 90 8.71 11.60 16.52
C PRO A 90 8.05 10.36 17.11
N ARG A 91 6.87 10.54 17.71
CA ARG A 91 6.03 9.42 18.15
C ARG A 91 5.65 8.67 16.87
N ALA A 92 6.33 7.58 16.56
CA ALA A 92 5.80 6.61 15.64
C ALA A 92 4.53 6.07 16.29
N TYR A 93 3.38 6.62 15.90
CA TYR A 93 2.14 5.87 16.02
C TYR A 93 2.36 4.66 15.12
N SER A 94 2.82 3.55 15.70
CA SER A 94 3.06 2.32 14.94
C SER A 94 1.69 1.79 14.55
N VAL A 95 1.22 2.16 13.36
CA VAL A 95 -0.01 1.62 12.79
C VAL A 95 0.22 0.13 12.54
N ASN A 96 -0.66 -0.71 13.07
CA ASN A 96 -0.63 -2.14 12.80
C ASN A 96 -1.24 -2.40 11.41
N TRP A 97 -0.41 -2.28 10.38
CA TRP A 97 -0.80 -2.47 8.99
C TRP A 97 -1.30 -3.88 8.68
N ASP A 98 -0.85 -4.91 9.41
CA ASP A 98 -1.39 -6.27 9.24
C ASP A 98 -2.83 -6.37 9.72
N ALA A 99 -3.17 -5.72 10.84
CA ALA A 99 -4.55 -5.69 11.31
C ALA A 99 -5.49 -4.96 10.34
N ILE A 100 -4.98 -3.90 9.70
CA ILE A 100 -5.69 -3.20 8.61
C ILE A 100 -5.81 -4.12 7.39
N ALA A 101 -4.73 -4.76 6.94
CA ALA A 101 -4.77 -5.67 5.80
C ALA A 101 -5.68 -6.88 6.04
N GLN A 102 -5.74 -7.38 7.28
CA GLN A 102 -6.67 -8.45 7.67
C GLN A 102 -8.12 -8.00 7.54
N CYS A 103 -8.41 -6.73 7.85
CA CYS A 103 -9.73 -6.15 7.66
C CYS A 103 -10.07 -5.89 6.19
N GLU A 104 -9.09 -5.38 5.42
CA GLU A 104 -9.27 -4.89 4.06
C GLU A 104 -9.30 -6.02 3.01
N SER A 105 -8.40 -7.00 3.12
CA SER A 105 -8.23 -8.07 2.13
C SER A 105 -8.26 -9.48 2.73
N GLY A 106 -8.52 -9.61 4.03
CA GLY A 106 -8.35 -10.88 4.74
C GLY A 106 -6.88 -11.27 4.91
N GLY A 107 -5.95 -10.32 4.80
CA GLY A 107 -4.51 -10.55 4.93
C GLY A 107 -3.82 -10.96 3.63
N ASN A 108 -4.54 -10.99 2.50
CA ASN A 108 -3.96 -11.30 1.20
C ASN A 108 -3.30 -10.06 0.59
N TRP A 109 -1.96 -10.00 0.61
CA TRP A 109 -1.17 -8.89 0.09
C TRP A 109 -1.09 -8.83 -1.44
N SER A 110 -1.44 -9.91 -2.13
CA SER A 110 -1.43 -10.01 -3.60
C SER A 110 -2.82 -9.98 -4.22
N ILE A 111 -3.84 -9.58 -3.46
CA ILE A 111 -5.22 -9.60 -3.94
C ILE A 111 -5.42 -8.64 -5.13
N SER A 112 -6.09 -9.12 -6.17
CA SER A 112 -6.47 -8.35 -7.36
C SER A 112 -7.72 -8.98 -7.99
N THR A 113 -8.87 -8.82 -7.35
CA THR A 113 -10.15 -9.46 -7.74
C THR A 113 -10.89 -8.73 -8.87
N GLY A 114 -10.38 -7.58 -9.32
CA GLY A 114 -11.05 -6.74 -10.33
C GLY A 114 -12.06 -5.75 -9.73
N ASN A 115 -12.08 -5.55 -8.42
CA ASN A 115 -12.91 -4.55 -7.73
C ASN A 115 -12.36 -3.11 -7.80
N GLY A 116 -11.23 -2.89 -8.49
CA GLY A 116 -10.56 -1.58 -8.61
C GLY A 116 -9.58 -1.25 -7.48
N TYR A 117 -9.43 -2.14 -6.50
CA TYR A 117 -8.48 -2.04 -5.41
C TYR A 117 -7.45 -3.17 -5.49
N PHE A 118 -6.24 -2.90 -5.00
CA PHE A 118 -5.09 -3.78 -5.19
C PHE A 118 -4.30 -3.93 -3.89
N GLY A 119 -3.86 -5.17 -3.64
CA GLY A 119 -2.98 -5.51 -2.53
C GLY A 119 -3.66 -5.52 -1.16
N GLY A 120 -2.86 -5.78 -0.12
CA GLY A 120 -3.35 -6.04 1.23
C GLY A 120 -4.10 -4.88 1.86
N LEU A 121 -3.68 -3.66 1.53
CA LEU A 121 -4.28 -2.42 2.05
C LEU A 121 -5.31 -1.79 1.11
N GLN A 122 -5.71 -2.53 0.07
CA GLN A 122 -6.75 -2.13 -0.89
C GLN A 122 -6.49 -0.73 -1.47
N PHE A 123 -5.34 -0.54 -2.11
CA PHE A 123 -5.02 0.73 -2.77
C PHE A 123 -5.77 0.88 -4.09
N THR A 124 -6.22 2.09 -4.41
CA THR A 124 -6.55 2.45 -5.79
C THR A 124 -5.25 2.74 -6.58
N PRO A 125 -5.22 2.54 -7.92
CA PRO A 125 -4.05 2.85 -8.74
C PRO A 125 -3.59 4.31 -8.65
N SER A 126 -4.54 5.23 -8.49
CA SER A 126 -4.25 6.67 -8.35
C SER A 126 -3.57 6.98 -7.02
N THR A 127 -4.12 6.49 -5.90
CA THR A 127 -3.53 6.68 -4.57
C THR A 127 -2.16 6.01 -4.48
N TRP A 128 -2.02 4.78 -5.00
CA TRP A 128 -0.75 4.06 -5.06
C TRP A 128 0.35 4.90 -5.69
N ARG A 129 0.10 5.38 -6.91
CA ARG A 129 1.06 6.18 -7.68
C ARG A 129 1.33 7.54 -7.04
N ALA A 130 0.30 8.21 -6.52
CA ALA A 130 0.44 9.51 -5.87
C ALA A 130 1.32 9.46 -4.62
N ASN A 131 1.43 8.29 -3.97
CA ASN A 131 2.19 8.09 -2.75
C ASN A 131 3.52 7.34 -2.98
N GLY A 132 3.98 7.32 -4.23
CA GLY A 132 5.29 6.83 -4.62
C GLY A 132 5.35 5.33 -4.91
N GLY A 133 4.21 4.66 -5.05
CA GLY A 133 4.14 3.29 -5.54
C GLY A 133 4.31 3.21 -7.05
N SER A 134 4.97 2.14 -7.53
CA SER A 134 5.12 1.85 -8.96
C SER A 134 4.36 0.57 -9.35
N GLY A 135 3.92 0.47 -10.60
CA GLY A 135 3.14 -0.69 -11.06
C GLY A 135 1.80 -0.85 -10.33
N SER A 136 1.45 -2.10 -9.98
CA SER A 136 0.26 -2.45 -9.19
C SER A 136 0.67 -2.81 -7.76
N ALA A 137 -0.10 -2.34 -6.76
CA ALA A 137 0.12 -2.71 -5.37
C ALA A 137 0.05 -4.22 -5.13
N ALA A 138 -0.81 -4.94 -5.88
CA ALA A 138 -0.92 -6.41 -5.77
C ALA A 138 0.35 -7.16 -6.20
N ASN A 139 1.21 -6.53 -7.00
CA ASN A 139 2.50 -7.08 -7.43
C ASN A 139 3.67 -6.58 -6.57
N ALA A 140 3.42 -5.66 -5.64
CA ALA A 140 4.42 -5.13 -4.72
C ALA A 140 4.51 -6.00 -3.47
N SER A 141 5.70 -6.05 -2.85
CA SER A 141 5.86 -6.70 -1.55
C SER A 141 4.98 -6.04 -0.49
N ARG A 142 4.69 -6.78 0.57
CA ARG A 142 3.99 -6.26 1.75
C ARG A 142 4.69 -5.00 2.29
N GLU A 143 6.01 -5.03 2.38
CA GLU A 143 6.83 -3.94 2.93
C GLU A 143 6.75 -2.69 2.04
N GLU A 144 6.72 -2.86 0.72
CA GLU A 144 6.53 -1.75 -0.22
C GLU A 144 5.12 -1.16 -0.11
N GLN A 145 4.11 -2.01 0.10
CA GLN A 145 2.75 -1.54 0.35
C GLN A 145 2.66 -0.74 1.65
N ILE A 146 3.31 -1.21 2.72
CA ILE A 146 3.41 -0.49 4.00
C ILE A 146 4.14 0.84 3.83
N ARG A 147 5.26 0.87 3.11
CA ARG A 147 5.99 2.12 2.84
C ARG A 147 5.12 3.16 2.14
N VAL A 148 4.30 2.75 1.17
CA VAL A 148 3.34 3.65 0.51
C VAL A 148 2.20 4.04 1.45
N ALA A 149 1.75 3.14 2.32
CA ALA A 149 0.73 3.41 3.33
C ALA A 149 1.19 4.46 4.34
N GLU A 150 2.44 4.44 4.76
CA GLU A 150 3.05 5.47 5.62
C GLU A 150 3.04 6.85 4.95
N ASN A 151 3.23 6.91 3.63
CA ASN A 151 3.11 8.17 2.87
C ASN A 151 1.65 8.67 2.84
N VAL A 152 0.68 7.77 2.71
CA VAL A 152 -0.75 8.11 2.81
C VAL A 152 -1.09 8.58 4.22
N LEU A 153 -0.61 7.87 5.25
CA LEU A 153 -0.82 8.23 6.65
C LEU A 153 -0.32 9.65 6.95
N ARG A 154 0.85 10.02 6.42
CA ARG A 154 1.41 11.37 6.60
C ARG A 154 0.56 12.48 5.97
N THR A 155 -0.18 12.19 4.90
CA THR A 155 -0.93 13.20 4.13
C THR A 155 -2.42 13.23 4.47
N GLN A 156 -3.02 12.08 4.76
CA GLN A 156 -4.46 11.89 4.95
C GLN A 156 -4.82 11.41 6.35
N GLY A 157 -3.83 10.98 7.14
CA GLY A 157 -4.04 10.32 8.42
C GLY A 157 -4.67 8.93 8.27
N ILE A 158 -4.98 8.32 9.41
CA ILE A 158 -5.58 6.97 9.46
C ILE A 158 -6.98 6.91 8.82
N GLY A 159 -7.61 8.07 8.61
CA GLY A 159 -8.92 8.21 7.96
C GLY A 159 -8.94 7.78 6.49
N ALA A 160 -7.79 7.56 5.84
CA ALA A 160 -7.71 6.91 4.54
C ALA A 160 -8.24 5.46 4.55
N TRP A 161 -8.26 4.82 5.74
CA TRP A 161 -8.90 3.52 6.00
C TRP A 161 -10.06 3.72 7.00
N PRO A 162 -11.21 4.28 6.60
CA PRO A 162 -12.24 4.77 7.53
C PRO A 162 -12.87 3.68 8.40
N VAL A 163 -12.94 2.44 7.91
CA VAL A 163 -13.55 1.30 8.63
C VAL A 163 -12.49 0.44 9.32
N CYS A 164 -11.39 0.18 8.62
CA CYS A 164 -10.34 -0.74 9.04
C CYS A 164 -9.21 -0.07 9.82
N GLY A 165 -8.97 1.23 9.62
CA GLY A 165 -7.88 1.97 10.26
C GLY A 165 -7.97 1.99 11.79
N ARG A 166 -9.17 1.90 12.37
CA ARG A 166 -9.37 1.75 13.83
C ARG A 166 -8.94 0.40 14.41
N ARG A 167 -8.60 -0.57 13.55
CA ARG A 167 -8.18 -1.93 13.97
C ARG A 167 -6.67 -2.04 14.09
N GLY A 168 -5.92 -1.04 13.65
CA GLY A 168 -4.47 -0.97 13.76
C GLY A 168 -3.96 0.33 14.32
#